data_AF-A0A7V3TWN6-F1
#
_entry.id   AF-A0A7V3TWN6-F1
#
_cell.length_a   1.000
_cell.length_b   1.000
_cell.length_c   1.000
_cell.angle_alpha   90.00
_cell.angle_beta   90.00
_cell.angle_gamma   90.00
#
_symmetry.space_group_name_H-M   'P 1'
#
loop_
_entity.id
_entity.type
_entity.pdbx_description
1 polymer ?
#
loop_
_entity_poly.entity_id
_entity_poly.type
_entity_poly.pdbx_seq_one_letter_code
_entity_poly.pdbx_strand_id
1 'polypeptide(L)'
;MIGSELDTIPCVEELKPGDRIEVEHRVTVGSKSWTTRTVGTVVRTERVAHGLHFDRAPDEKTYSDVILLELPDGELTTITLDEFTVIRRAP
;
A
#
# COMPACT_ATOMS: atom_id res chain seq x y z
N MET A 1 -10.92 7.34 17.70
CA MET A 1 -11.68 6.12 17.39
C MET A 1 -10.69 5.10 16.89
N ILE A 2 -10.53 4.01 17.63
CA ILE A 2 -9.67 2.88 17.29
C ILE A 2 -10.51 1.99 16.38
N GLY A 3 -10.16 1.90 15.10
CA GLY A 3 -10.77 0.94 14.19
C GLY A 3 -10.63 -0.45 14.80
N SER A 4 -11.72 -1.21 14.86
CA SER A 4 -11.73 -2.54 15.48
C SER A 4 -10.79 -3.48 14.69
N GLU A 5 -10.13 -4.43 15.37
CA GLU A 5 -9.28 -5.43 14.70
C GLU A 5 -10.02 -6.18 13.57
N LEU A 6 -11.35 -6.23 13.64
CA LEU A 6 -12.24 -6.88 12.66
C LEU A 6 -12.31 -6.18 11.30
N ASP A 7 -11.92 -4.91 11.20
CA ASP A 7 -11.90 -4.16 9.92
C ASP A 7 -10.56 -4.22 9.18
N THR A 8 -9.58 -4.92 9.76
CA THR A 8 -8.25 -5.07 9.14
C THR A 8 -8.32 -6.06 8.01
N ILE A 9 -7.89 -5.65 6.82
CA ILE A 9 -7.82 -6.51 5.64
C ILE A 9 -6.46 -7.19 5.65
N PRO A 10 -6.40 -8.54 5.76
CA PRO A 10 -5.14 -9.25 5.96
C PRO A 10 -4.34 -9.41 4.65
N CYS A 11 -4.99 -9.34 3.49
CA CYS A 11 -4.39 -9.69 2.21
C CYS A 11 -4.80 -8.71 1.10
N VAL A 12 -3.86 -8.30 0.24
CA VAL A 12 -4.11 -7.36 -0.87
C VAL A 12 -5.03 -7.95 -1.94
N GLU A 13 -5.04 -9.28 -2.07
CA GLU A 13 -5.88 -10.05 -2.99
C GLU A 13 -7.37 -9.98 -2.65
N GLU A 14 -7.72 -9.59 -1.43
CA GLU A 14 -9.11 -9.39 -1.02
C GLU A 14 -9.68 -8.02 -1.44
N LEU A 15 -8.81 -7.09 -1.84
CA LEU A 15 -9.21 -5.77 -2.29
C LEU A 15 -9.82 -5.82 -3.69
N LYS A 16 -10.92 -5.12 -3.86
CA LYS A 16 -11.60 -4.97 -5.15
C LYS A 16 -11.56 -3.52 -5.61
N PRO A 17 -11.50 -3.27 -6.93
CA PRO A 17 -11.75 -1.94 -7.47
C PRO A 17 -13.07 -1.36 -6.93
N GLY A 18 -13.04 -0.11 -6.47
CA GLY A 18 -14.15 0.57 -5.81
C GLY A 18 -14.15 0.46 -4.28
N ASP A 19 -13.33 -0.41 -3.67
CA ASP A 19 -13.23 -0.50 -2.22
C ASP A 19 -12.62 0.80 -1.65
N ARG A 20 -13.32 1.43 -0.70
CA ARG A 20 -12.76 2.55 0.06
C ARG A 20 -11.94 2.02 1.23
N ILE A 21 -10.66 2.39 1.29
CA ILE A 21 -9.73 1.90 2.31
C ILE A 21 -8.92 3.01 2.96
N GLU A 22 -8.53 2.78 4.21
CA GLU A 22 -7.47 3.52 4.90
C GLU A 22 -6.23 2.64 4.92
N VAL A 23 -5.11 3.17 4.44
CA VAL A 23 -3.81 2.52 4.50
C VAL A 23 -2.92 3.30 5.45
N GLU A 24 -2.42 2.61 6.48
CA GLU A 24 -1.41 3.14 7.39
C GLU A 24 -0.04 2.62 6.94
N HIS A 25 0.91 3.52 6.71
CA HIS A 25 2.29 3.19 6.35
C HIS A 25 3.29 3.83 7.29
N ARG A 26 4.44 3.18 7.44
CA ARG A 26 5.53 3.70 8.24
C ARG A 26 6.52 4.45 7.37
N VAL A 27 6.69 5.74 7.66
CA VAL A 27 7.70 6.58 7.04
C VAL A 27 8.91 6.63 7.96
N THR A 28 10.09 6.29 7.42
CA THR A 28 11.37 6.36 8.13
C THR A 28 12.27 7.39 7.45
N VAL A 29 12.71 8.39 8.20
CA VAL A 29 13.65 9.43 7.74
C VAL A 29 14.80 9.53 8.74
N GLY A 30 15.99 9.08 8.32
CA GLY A 30 17.14 8.95 9.19
C GLY A 30 16.86 8.01 10.36
N SER A 31 17.01 8.50 11.59
CA SER A 31 16.72 7.75 12.82
C SER A 31 15.28 7.88 13.31
N LYS A 32 14.43 8.66 12.63
CA LYS A 32 13.04 8.89 13.03
C LYS A 32 12.11 8.03 12.18
N SER A 33 11.11 7.44 12.84
CA SER A 33 10.02 6.74 12.17
C SER A 33 8.69 7.21 12.74
N TRP A 34 7.70 7.36 11.87
CA TRP A 34 6.32 7.67 12.24
C TRP A 34 5.37 6.96 11.29
N THR A 35 4.12 6.76 11.71
CA THR A 35 3.07 6.27 10.82
C THR A 35 2.30 7.45 10.22
N THR A 36 1.83 7.26 9.00
CA THR A 36 0.89 8.19 8.38
C THR A 36 -0.18 7.41 7.62
N ARG A 37 -1.31 8.05 7.35
CA ARG A 37 -2.52 7.41 6.84
C ARG A 37 -2.94 8.04 5.53
N THR A 38 -3.29 7.19 4.57
CA THR A 38 -3.82 7.57 3.26
C THR A 38 -5.18 6.94 3.10
N VAL A 39 -6.20 7.73 2.78
CA VAL A 39 -7.56 7.23 2.53
C VAL A 39 -7.89 7.45 1.06
N GLY A 40 -8.37 6.41 0.40
CA GLY A 40 -8.73 6.48 -1.02
C GLY A 40 -9.58 5.31 -1.46
N THR A 41 -9.95 5.33 -2.73
CA THR A 41 -10.68 4.26 -3.41
C THR A 41 -9.71 3.41 -4.19
N VAL A 42 -9.77 2.09 -4.02
CA VAL A 42 -8.96 1.15 -4.78
C VAL A 42 -9.34 1.24 -6.26
N VAL A 43 -8.37 1.58 -7.10
CA VAL A 43 -8.51 1.51 -8.55
C VAL A 43 -8.15 0.11 -9.03
N ARG A 44 -7.01 -0.42 -8.56
CA ARG A 44 -6.55 -1.79 -8.81
C ARG A 44 -5.39 -2.17 -7.89
N THR A 45 -5.10 -3.46 -7.86
CA THR A 45 -3.92 -4.04 -7.20
C THR A 45 -3.04 -4.72 -8.24
N GLU A 46 -1.72 -4.62 -8.09
CA GLU A 46 -0.77 -5.17 -9.06
C GLU A 46 0.46 -5.74 -8.34
N ARG A 47 1.07 -6.78 -8.90
CA ARG A 47 2.41 -7.23 -8.50
C ARG A 47 3.41 -6.75 -9.54
N VAL A 48 4.21 -5.76 -9.18
CA VAL A 48 5.08 -5.04 -10.12
C VAL A 48 6.52 -5.51 -9.98
N ALA A 49 7.17 -5.77 -11.11
CA ALA A 49 8.60 -6.04 -11.17
C ALA A 49 9.37 -4.71 -11.03
N HIS A 50 10.31 -4.64 -10.09
CA HIS A 50 11.16 -3.48 -9.90
C HIS A 50 12.52 -3.68 -10.54
N GLY A 51 12.98 -2.67 -11.27
CA GLY A 51 14.35 -2.57 -11.72
C GLY A 51 15.26 -2.23 -10.52
N LEU A 52 16.44 -2.82 -10.49
CA LEU A 52 17.44 -2.50 -9.48
C LEU A 52 18.29 -1.33 -9.98
N HIS A 53 18.74 -0.45 -9.06
CA HIS A 53 19.58 0.70 -9.39
C HIS A 53 21.01 0.33 -9.84
N PHE A 54 21.36 -0.95 -9.81
CA PHE A 54 22.66 -1.50 -10.17
C PHE A 54 22.49 -2.89 -10.79
N ASP A 55 23.50 -3.31 -11.54
CA ASP A 55 23.51 -4.58 -12.25
C ASP A 55 23.62 -5.74 -11.25
N ARG A 56 22.49 -6.42 -10.98
CA ARG A 56 22.46 -7.71 -10.28
C ARG A 56 22.34 -8.83 -11.30
N ALA A 57 22.46 -10.07 -10.81
CA ALA A 57 22.28 -11.23 -11.66
C ALA A 57 20.94 -11.12 -12.42
N PRO A 58 20.89 -11.36 -13.75
CA PRO A 58 19.70 -11.11 -14.57
C PRO A 58 18.44 -11.88 -14.16
N ASP A 59 18.64 -12.94 -13.37
CA ASP A 59 17.61 -13.81 -12.80
C ASP A 59 17.07 -13.32 -11.44
N GLU A 60 17.70 -12.33 -10.82
CA GLU A 60 17.27 -11.77 -9.53
C GLU A 60 16.19 -10.69 -9.72
N LYS A 61 14.96 -11.14 -9.99
CA LYS A 61 13.80 -10.24 -10.11
C LYS A 61 13.23 -9.92 -8.73
N THR A 62 13.13 -8.63 -8.42
CA THR A 62 12.43 -8.15 -7.22
C THR A 62 11.02 -7.71 -7.60
N TYR A 63 10.04 -8.12 -6.80
CA TYR A 63 8.64 -7.74 -7.00
C TYR A 63 8.09 -7.11 -5.73
N SER A 64 7.17 -6.17 -5.88
CA SER A 64 6.38 -5.64 -4.79
C SER A 64 4.91 -5.63 -5.18
N ASP A 65 4.06 -5.90 -4.20
CA ASP A 65 2.62 -5.69 -4.36
C ASP A 65 2.34 -4.20 -4.17
N VAL A 66 1.51 -3.65 -5.06
CA VAL A 66 1.14 -2.23 -5.08
C VAL A 66 -0.37 -2.07 -5.19
N ILE A 67 -0.89 -1.03 -4.55
CA ILE A 67 -2.28 -0.60 -4.69
C ILE A 67 -2.28 0.77 -5.36
N LEU A 68 -3.00 0.89 -6.47
CA LEU A 68 -3.35 2.19 -7.03
C LEU A 68 -4.60 2.70 -6.34
N LEU A 69 -4.50 3.86 -5.69
CA LEU A 69 -5.59 4.55 -5.03
C LEU A 69 -5.96 5.82 -5.79
N GLU A 70 -7.25 6.08 -5.86
CA GLU A 70 -7.81 7.40 -6.18
C GLU A 70 -8.13 8.13 -4.88
N LEU A 71 -7.54 9.31 -4.70
CA LEU A 71 -7.73 10.18 -3.56
C LEU A 71 -9.06 10.96 -3.66
N PRO A 72 -9.54 11.58 -2.56
CA PRO A 72 -10.81 12.30 -2.57
C PRO A 72 -10.91 13.47 -3.58
N ASP A 73 -9.79 14.00 -4.03
CA ASP A 73 -9.69 15.06 -5.04
C ASP A 73 -9.53 14.52 -6.48
N GLY A 74 -9.52 13.19 -6.65
CA GLY A 74 -9.32 12.52 -7.93
C GLY A 74 -7.85 12.31 -8.30
N GLU A 75 -6.88 12.71 -7.46
CA GLU A 75 -5.48 12.40 -7.68
C GLU A 75 -5.24 10.88 -7.56
N LEU A 76 -4.38 10.34 -8.43
CA LEU A 76 -3.95 8.95 -8.35
C LEU A 76 -2.64 8.84 -7.59
N THR A 77 -2.60 7.97 -6.59
CA THR A 77 -1.39 7.64 -5.85
C THR A 77 -1.17 6.14 -5.77
N THR A 78 0.09 5.71 -5.71
CA THR A 78 0.45 4.30 -5.60
C THR A 78 1.04 4.03 -4.23
N ILE A 79 0.54 3.00 -3.54
CA ILE A 79 1.07 2.52 -2.28
C ILE A 79 1.79 1.20 -2.55
N THR A 80 3.08 1.13 -2.24
CA THR A 80 3.85 -0.12 -2.21
C THR A 80 3.71 -0.76 -0.84
N LEU A 81 3.45 -2.07 -0.81
CA LEU A 81 3.20 -2.80 0.42
C LEU A 81 4.52 -3.31 1.03
N ASP A 82 4.59 -3.27 2.35
CA ASP A 82 5.65 -3.85 3.18
C ASP A 82 5.07 -4.52 4.43
N GLU A 83 5.93 -5.12 5.27
CA GLU A 83 5.52 -5.82 6.49
C GLU A 83 4.94 -4.91 7.60
N PHE A 84 4.98 -3.58 7.43
CA PHE A 84 4.45 -2.61 8.38
C PHE A 84 3.17 -1.93 7.87
N THR A 85 2.75 -2.25 6.66
CA THR A 85 1.56 -1.69 6.04
C THR A 85 0.31 -2.31 6.66
N VAL A 86 -0.60 -1.47 7.15
CA VAL A 86 -1.89 -1.91 7.70
C VAL A 86 -3.02 -1.35 6.86
N ILE A 87 -3.88 -2.24 6.35
CA ILE A 87 -5.02 -1.88 5.51
C ILE A 87 -6.31 -2.06 6.30
N ARG A 88 -7.18 -1.06 6.28
CA ARG A 88 -8.49 -1.10 6.95
C ARG A 88 -9.58 -0.66 5.99
N ARG A 89 -10.79 -1.18 6.18
CA ARG A 89 -11.98 -0.62 5.53
C ARG A 89 -12.19 0.81 6.01
N ALA A 90 -12.35 1.75 5.07
CA ALA A 90 -12.68 3.13 5.41
C ALA A 90 -14.21 3.27 5.57
N PRO A 91 -14.67 4.17 6.46
CA PRO A 91 -16.09 4.47 6.63
C PRO A 91 -16.72 5.17 5.42
#